data_AF-A0A0A0LVS1-F1
#
_entry.id   AF-A0A0A0LVS1-F1
#
_cell.length_a   1.000
_cell.length_b   1.000
_cell.length_c   1.000
_cell.angle_alpha   90.00
_cell.angle_beta   90.00
_cell.angle_gamma   90.00
#
_symmetry.space_group_name_H-M   'P 1'
#
loop_
_entity.id
_entity.type
_entity.pdbx_description
1 polymer ?
#
loop_
_entity_poly.entity_id
_entity_poly.type
_entity_poly.pdbx_seq_one_letter_code
_entity_poly.pdbx_strand_id
1 'polypeptide(L)'
;MKSRVNHLKEVWCKTKRILRLFWRFWLPFSIVLTPTLSSVFLFSSRFHHRHHHHHPSLSLNSLFPSLFPFLPALSPPTSSSASFPYNPLIGAPPTTNPFFSDTSISILFFLSTIFSPRPFSYFPDSDRFHYLPEMSEKFSATLRIGDLNDFIAPSQACIVSLKGLKATATKPDKVEVSASRMQLKAEPVKISLKDCLACSGCVTSAETVMLEKQSLDEFLSNLNKGKVVIVSLSPQSRASLAVHFGISPLKVFKKLTTFFKSMGVKAIFDTSCSRDLTLIEACNEFIARYRNSQQDNEEKCKSSVPMISSACPGWICYAEKQHGSYILPYISSVKSPQQMIGSIVKHHMCQKLGIRSDDVYHVTVMPCYDKKLEAAREDFVFQLDSANKTLEAEAHRITEVDSVLTSGEVLELIQMKEVDFKSLEESPLDRMLTNVNEEGHLFGVSGSSGGYAETIFRHAAKILFGKDIEGPLEFKLIRNSDFQELTLEVEGKTLLKFALCYGFRNLQNVVRKIKTGKCDYHFLEIMACPSGCLNGGGQIKPKPGQSPKDLIELLEAAYQENVLMRDPFDNPVVKEIYKEWLEEPGSEKAKKHLHTEYHPVVKSITAQLHNW
;
A
#
# COMPACT_ATOMS: atom_id res chain seq x y z
N MET A 1 -25.54 11.26 64.02
CA MET A 1 -24.57 10.38 63.32
C MET A 1 -24.91 8.88 63.31
N LYS A 2 -25.36 8.24 64.42
CA LYS A 2 -25.53 6.76 64.49
C LYS A 2 -26.39 6.11 63.37
N SER A 3 -27.43 6.78 62.84
CA SER A 3 -28.28 6.23 61.76
C SER A 3 -27.51 5.93 60.45
N ARG A 4 -26.74 6.89 59.90
CA ARG A 4 -26.01 6.71 58.63
C ARG A 4 -24.98 5.57 58.66
N VAL A 5 -24.46 5.22 59.83
CA VAL A 5 -23.47 4.12 59.98
C VAL A 5 -24.12 2.74 59.79
N ASN A 6 -25.39 2.56 60.18
CA ASN A 6 -26.06 1.27 60.04
C ASN A 6 -26.43 0.97 58.59
N HIS A 7 -26.91 1.96 57.84
CA HIS A 7 -27.27 1.77 56.42
C HIS A 7 -26.06 1.41 55.55
N LEU A 8 -24.90 2.04 55.80
CA LEU A 8 -23.64 1.67 55.13
C LEU A 8 -23.18 0.23 55.44
N LYS A 9 -23.35 -0.25 56.68
CA LYS A 9 -23.05 -1.65 57.05
C LYS A 9 -23.97 -2.64 56.33
N GLU A 10 -25.24 -2.30 56.17
CA GLU A 10 -26.23 -3.17 55.52
C GLU A 10 -25.96 -3.32 54.01
N VAL A 11 -25.64 -2.22 53.32
CA VAL A 11 -25.19 -2.24 51.92
C VAL A 11 -23.91 -3.07 51.77
N TRP A 12 -22.89 -2.84 52.61
CA TRP A 12 -21.62 -3.58 52.53
C TRP A 12 -21.79 -5.10 52.75
N CYS A 13 -22.73 -5.50 53.61
CA CYS A 13 -23.10 -6.90 53.80
C CYS A 13 -23.77 -7.52 52.56
N LYS A 14 -24.66 -6.79 51.87
CA LYS A 14 -25.25 -7.25 50.60
C LYS A 14 -24.18 -7.42 49.51
N THR A 15 -23.32 -6.42 49.31
CA THR A 15 -22.24 -6.47 48.30
C THR A 15 -21.28 -7.63 48.56
N LYS A 16 -20.86 -7.86 49.82
CA LYS A 16 -20.01 -9.02 50.17
C LYS A 16 -20.68 -10.38 49.95
N ARG A 17 -22.01 -10.47 49.99
CA ARG A 17 -22.75 -11.72 49.74
C ARG A 17 -22.84 -12.03 48.25
N ILE A 18 -22.92 -11.01 47.39
CA ILE A 18 -22.91 -11.14 45.93
C ILE A 18 -21.51 -11.52 45.41
N LEU A 19 -20.44 -10.84 45.85
CA LEU A 19 -19.07 -11.22 45.45
C LEU A 19 -18.72 -12.67 45.86
N ARG A 20 -19.18 -13.14 47.03
CA ARG A 20 -18.98 -14.53 47.48
C ARG A 20 -19.73 -15.60 46.68
N LEU A 21 -20.67 -15.21 45.82
CA LEU A 21 -21.31 -16.12 44.85
C LEU A 21 -20.53 -16.13 43.52
N PHE A 22 -20.11 -14.96 43.03
CA PHE A 22 -19.28 -14.87 41.81
C PHE A 22 -17.91 -15.56 41.97
N TRP A 23 -17.24 -15.40 43.12
CA TRP A 23 -15.95 -16.04 43.41
C TRP A 23 -16.01 -17.56 43.69
N ARG A 24 -17.17 -18.20 43.43
CA ARG A 24 -17.37 -19.64 43.66
C ARG A 24 -17.66 -20.44 42.39
N PHE A 25 -17.54 -19.82 41.21
CA PHE A 25 -17.78 -20.44 39.91
C PHE A 25 -16.62 -20.31 38.90
N TRP A 26 -15.50 -19.68 39.27
CA TRP A 26 -14.25 -19.69 38.49
C TRP A 26 -13.10 -20.30 39.29
N LEU A 27 -12.20 -20.96 38.56
CA LEU A 27 -11.10 -21.86 38.97
C LEU A 27 -9.95 -21.14 39.75
N PRO A 28 -8.89 -21.84 40.25
CA PRO A 28 -8.53 -23.26 40.09
C PRO A 28 -8.16 -24.02 41.38
N PHE A 29 -7.77 -25.30 41.23
CA PHE A 29 -6.69 -25.88 42.03
C PHE A 29 -5.83 -26.82 41.18
N SER A 30 -4.51 -26.73 41.33
CA SER A 30 -3.52 -27.66 40.76
C SER A 30 -2.72 -28.27 41.90
N ILE A 31 -2.22 -29.51 41.77
CA ILE A 31 -0.87 -29.97 42.20
C ILE A 31 -0.73 -31.50 42.05
N VAL A 32 0.28 -31.89 41.26
CA VAL A 32 1.22 -33.02 41.35
C VAL A 32 0.86 -34.25 42.21
N LEU A 33 0.85 -35.44 41.59
CA LEU A 33 1.69 -36.58 42.00
C LEU A 33 1.78 -37.68 40.91
N THR A 34 2.95 -38.30 40.76
CA THR A 34 3.16 -39.54 39.99
C THR A 34 2.97 -40.76 40.90
N PRO A 35 2.77 -41.96 40.31
CA PRO A 35 3.89 -42.91 40.29
C PRO A 35 4.03 -43.67 38.96
N THR A 36 4.87 -44.71 38.95
CA THR A 36 5.45 -45.38 37.78
C THR A 36 4.94 -46.83 37.58
N LEU A 37 5.44 -47.45 36.50
CA LEU A 37 5.68 -48.90 36.30
C LEU A 37 4.54 -49.82 35.80
N SER A 38 4.82 -50.39 34.61
CA SER A 38 4.88 -51.84 34.31
C SER A 38 3.83 -52.51 33.41
N SER A 39 4.38 -53.42 32.57
CA SER A 39 3.76 -54.59 31.90
C SER A 39 2.55 -54.34 30.97
N VAL A 40 2.72 -54.48 29.66
CA VAL A 40 2.73 -55.76 28.91
C VAL A 40 1.36 -56.46 28.93
N PHE A 41 0.72 -56.50 27.75
CA PHE A 41 0.18 -57.75 27.23
C PHE A 41 0.28 -57.80 25.69
N LEU A 42 0.77 -58.93 25.17
CA LEU A 42 0.75 -59.28 23.76
C LEU A 42 -0.52 -60.11 23.46
N PHE A 43 -1.02 -60.00 22.24
CA PHE A 43 -1.40 -61.07 21.28
C PHE A 43 -2.34 -60.41 20.22
N SER A 44 -2.04 -60.50 18.92
CA SER A 44 -2.31 -61.64 18.00
C SER A 44 -3.81 -61.78 17.69
N SER A 45 -4.26 -62.05 16.45
CA SER A 45 -3.58 -62.69 15.31
C SER A 45 -4.01 -62.11 13.94
N ARG A 46 -3.26 -62.42 12.88
CA ARG A 46 -3.74 -62.34 11.48
C ARG A 46 -4.92 -63.30 11.25
N PHE A 47 -5.76 -63.04 10.24
CA PHE A 47 -6.00 -64.05 9.19
C PHE A 47 -6.44 -63.42 7.86
N HIS A 48 -6.24 -64.14 6.76
CA HIS A 48 -6.72 -63.80 5.41
C HIS A 48 -8.20 -64.19 5.22
N HIS A 49 -8.90 -63.49 4.32
CA HIS A 49 -9.42 -64.18 3.13
C HIS A 49 -9.66 -63.25 1.93
N ARG A 50 -9.37 -63.75 0.71
CA ARG A 50 -9.93 -63.24 -0.56
C ARG A 50 -11.25 -63.97 -0.84
N HIS A 51 -12.15 -63.37 -1.61
CA HIS A 51 -12.71 -64.00 -2.82
C HIS A 51 -13.29 -62.96 -3.80
N HIS A 52 -13.45 -63.34 -5.06
CA HIS A 52 -14.01 -62.52 -6.15
C HIS A 52 -15.55 -62.54 -6.16
N HIS A 53 -16.22 -61.62 -6.87
CA HIS A 53 -16.81 -61.90 -8.20
C HIS A 53 -17.54 -60.70 -8.87
N HIS A 54 -17.43 -60.67 -10.21
CA HIS A 54 -18.30 -60.07 -11.24
C HIS A 54 -18.78 -58.61 -11.23
N HIS A 55 -18.27 -57.84 -12.21
CA HIS A 55 -19.05 -56.91 -13.04
C HIS A 55 -20.20 -57.64 -13.78
N PRO A 56 -21.27 -56.92 -14.20
CA PRO A 56 -21.24 -56.33 -15.55
C PRO A 56 -21.57 -54.83 -15.60
N SER A 57 -21.17 -54.19 -16.69
CA SER A 57 -21.62 -52.86 -17.10
C SER A 57 -22.86 -52.95 -18.00
N LEU A 58 -23.70 -51.92 -18.00
CA LEU A 58 -24.74 -51.71 -19.02
C LEU A 58 -24.84 -50.22 -19.37
N SER A 59 -24.83 -49.93 -20.66
CA SER A 59 -25.18 -48.63 -21.23
C SER A 59 -26.63 -48.68 -21.75
N LEU A 60 -27.30 -47.53 -21.82
CA LEU A 60 -28.51 -47.37 -22.63
C LEU A 60 -28.69 -45.90 -23.03
N ASN A 61 -29.12 -45.69 -24.26
CA ASN A 61 -29.37 -44.37 -24.86
C ASN A 61 -30.87 -44.11 -24.96
N SER A 62 -31.20 -42.81 -25.06
CA SER A 62 -32.40 -42.24 -25.71
C SER A 62 -33.80 -42.69 -25.28
N LEU A 63 -34.66 -41.71 -24.94
CA LEU A 63 -35.96 -41.54 -25.61
C LEU A 63 -36.47 -40.09 -25.44
N PHE A 64 -37.21 -39.62 -26.45
CA PHE A 64 -37.84 -38.30 -26.58
C PHE A 64 -39.36 -38.42 -26.23
N PRO A 65 -40.15 -37.35 -25.97
CA PRO A 65 -40.45 -36.32 -26.98
C PRO A 65 -40.67 -34.86 -26.48
N SER A 66 -40.89 -33.98 -27.46
CA SER A 66 -41.13 -32.54 -27.35
C SER A 66 -42.61 -32.16 -27.38
N LEU A 67 -42.94 -30.95 -26.90
CA LEU A 67 -44.15 -30.22 -27.30
C LEU A 67 -43.87 -28.71 -27.46
N PHE A 68 -44.41 -28.15 -28.55
CA PHE A 68 -44.53 -26.73 -28.92
C PHE A 68 -45.94 -26.58 -29.53
N PRO A 69 -46.60 -25.40 -29.49
CA PRO A 69 -46.37 -24.38 -30.53
C PRO A 69 -46.52 -22.94 -29.93
N PHE A 70 -46.73 -21.82 -30.63
CA PHE A 70 -46.96 -21.50 -32.06
C PHE A 70 -46.42 -20.07 -32.37
N LEU A 71 -46.69 -19.57 -33.58
CA LEU A 71 -46.45 -18.19 -34.05
C LEU A 71 -47.54 -17.87 -35.12
N PRO A 72 -47.88 -16.59 -35.35
CA PRO A 72 -47.48 -15.95 -36.62
C PRO A 72 -47.07 -14.47 -36.45
N ALA A 73 -46.19 -13.80 -37.21
CA ALA A 73 -45.64 -13.94 -38.57
C ALA A 73 -46.49 -13.30 -39.71
N LEU A 74 -45.94 -12.27 -40.39
CA LEU A 74 -46.11 -11.97 -41.83
C LEU A 74 -45.25 -10.77 -42.36
N SER A 75 -44.25 -11.12 -43.18
CA SER A 75 -43.68 -10.48 -44.40
C SER A 75 -43.39 -8.95 -44.60
N PRO A 76 -42.32 -8.59 -45.38
CA PRO A 76 -41.94 -7.22 -45.80
C PRO A 76 -42.39 -6.87 -47.26
N PRO A 77 -41.91 -5.76 -47.86
CA PRO A 77 -41.18 -5.94 -49.14
C PRO A 77 -40.05 -4.93 -49.51
N THR A 78 -39.12 -5.42 -50.35
CA THR A 78 -38.40 -4.73 -51.47
C THR A 78 -37.29 -3.67 -51.25
N SER A 79 -36.54 -3.44 -52.34
CA SER A 79 -35.26 -2.73 -52.48
C SER A 79 -35.23 -1.83 -53.72
N SER A 80 -34.36 -0.80 -53.77
CA SER A 80 -33.51 -0.47 -54.95
C SER A 80 -32.63 0.81 -54.80
N SER A 81 -31.59 0.89 -55.64
CA SER A 81 -30.67 2.01 -55.99
C SER A 81 -31.28 3.43 -56.09
N ALA A 82 -30.54 4.56 -55.99
CA ALA A 82 -29.37 4.94 -56.82
C ALA A 82 -28.65 6.28 -56.43
N SER A 83 -27.44 6.49 -57.02
CA SER A 83 -26.76 7.75 -57.45
C SER A 83 -26.53 8.98 -56.52
N PHE A 84 -25.24 9.27 -56.26
CA PHE A 84 -24.42 10.50 -56.55
C PHE A 84 -25.10 11.77 -57.12
N PRO A 85 -24.54 13.03 -56.99
CA PRO A 85 -23.08 13.35 -57.05
C PRO A 85 -22.50 14.58 -56.26
N TYR A 86 -21.15 14.69 -56.27
CA TYR A 86 -20.24 15.88 -56.33
C TYR A 86 -20.53 17.25 -55.63
N ASN A 87 -19.64 17.65 -54.70
CA ASN A 87 -18.53 18.65 -54.84
C ASN A 87 -18.63 19.83 -55.85
N PRO A 88 -17.88 20.97 -55.72
CA PRO A 88 -17.41 21.77 -54.56
C PRO A 88 -17.74 23.30 -54.74
N LEU A 89 -17.09 24.23 -54.01
CA LEU A 89 -16.64 25.61 -54.39
C LEU A 89 -16.11 26.34 -53.11
N ILE A 90 -14.84 26.75 -52.98
CA ILE A 90 -14.16 28.01 -53.42
C ILE A 90 -14.72 29.31 -52.78
N GLY A 91 -13.85 30.08 -52.09
CA GLY A 91 -14.12 31.46 -51.67
C GLY A 91 -13.18 32.06 -50.62
N ALA A 92 -12.19 32.87 -51.03
CA ALA A 92 -11.35 33.74 -50.18
C ALA A 92 -10.75 34.88 -51.04
N PRO A 93 -10.14 35.95 -50.48
CA PRO A 93 -10.30 36.58 -49.16
C PRO A 93 -10.94 38.00 -49.33
N PRO A 94 -10.61 39.00 -48.49
CA PRO A 94 -9.60 39.96 -48.97
C PRO A 94 -8.60 40.51 -47.93
N THR A 95 -7.55 41.13 -48.48
CA THR A 95 -6.52 42.07 -47.96
C THR A 95 -6.96 43.02 -46.82
N THR A 96 -6.10 43.57 -45.94
CA THR A 96 -4.95 44.45 -46.27
C THR A 96 -3.84 44.56 -45.21
N ASN A 97 -2.61 44.80 -45.67
CA ASN A 97 -1.52 45.43 -44.90
C ASN A 97 -1.58 46.98 -45.09
N PRO A 98 -1.04 47.81 -44.18
CA PRO A 98 0.24 48.46 -44.50
C PRO A 98 1.18 48.74 -43.29
N PHE A 99 2.42 49.12 -43.61
CA PHE A 99 3.49 49.55 -42.69
C PHE A 99 3.30 50.98 -42.15
N PHE A 100 3.71 51.21 -40.90
CA PHE A 100 4.35 52.42 -40.34
C PHE A 100 4.99 52.02 -38.99
N SER A 101 6.13 52.54 -38.51
CA SER A 101 7.32 53.16 -39.13
C SER A 101 8.42 53.31 -38.05
N ASP A 102 9.69 53.38 -38.42
CA ASP A 102 10.80 53.64 -37.47
C ASP A 102 10.68 55.00 -36.75
N THR A 103 11.20 55.08 -35.53
CA THR A 103 12.09 56.20 -35.15
C THR A 103 13.03 55.84 -34.01
N SER A 104 14.31 56.17 -34.17
CA SER A 104 15.39 55.93 -33.19
C SER A 104 15.47 57.03 -32.13
N ILE A 105 16.21 56.81 -31.02
CA ILE A 105 17.19 57.81 -30.50
C ILE A 105 18.17 57.23 -29.45
N SER A 106 19.42 57.65 -29.61
CA SER A 106 20.61 57.59 -28.73
C SER A 106 20.36 57.85 -27.22
N ILE A 107 20.96 57.16 -26.24
CA ILE A 107 22.39 56.98 -25.86
C ILE A 107 22.94 58.05 -24.88
N LEU A 108 23.15 57.60 -23.62
CA LEU A 108 24.20 57.90 -22.61
C LEU A 108 24.27 59.15 -21.67
N PHE A 109 24.71 58.79 -20.44
CA PHE A 109 25.57 59.46 -19.43
C PHE A 109 25.19 60.77 -18.67
N PHE A 110 25.11 60.64 -17.32
CA PHE A 110 25.92 61.27 -16.24
C PHE A 110 25.54 60.51 -14.92
N LEU A 111 26.37 60.03 -13.97
CA LEU A 111 27.47 60.58 -13.14
C LEU A 111 27.03 61.76 -12.22
N SER A 112 27.32 61.82 -10.91
CA SER A 112 28.15 60.97 -10.02
C SER A 112 27.88 61.14 -8.49
N THR A 113 28.22 60.09 -7.71
CA THR A 113 28.76 59.98 -6.32
C THR A 113 28.96 61.23 -5.42
N ILE A 114 28.66 61.17 -4.08
CA ILE A 114 29.57 61.51 -2.92
C ILE A 114 28.94 61.53 -1.47
N PHE A 115 29.62 60.86 -0.51
CA PHE A 115 29.77 61.04 0.98
C PHE A 115 28.63 60.89 2.05
N SER A 116 28.86 59.96 3.02
CA SER A 116 29.09 60.11 4.51
C SER A 116 28.24 61.04 5.43
N PRO A 117 28.25 60.90 6.80
CA PRO A 117 29.05 60.00 7.67
C PRO A 117 28.28 59.26 8.82
N ARG A 118 29.02 58.59 9.72
CA ARG A 118 28.58 58.08 11.06
C ARG A 118 28.88 59.09 12.19
N PRO A 119 28.42 58.81 13.44
CA PRO A 119 29.25 59.00 14.64
C PRO A 119 29.52 57.69 15.42
N PHE A 120 30.34 57.75 16.49
CA PHE A 120 30.93 56.61 17.20
C PHE A 120 31.32 56.98 18.65
N SER A 121 31.17 56.07 19.64
CA SER A 121 31.71 56.19 21.02
C SER A 121 31.70 54.81 21.71
N TYR A 122 32.83 54.14 22.03
CA TYR A 122 33.79 54.35 23.15
C TYR A 122 33.14 54.24 24.55
N PHE A 123 33.31 53.12 25.29
CA PHE A 123 34.46 52.64 26.13
C PHE A 123 34.50 53.34 27.53
N PRO A 124 35.02 52.74 28.64
CA PRO A 124 35.87 51.53 28.75
C PRO A 124 35.56 50.50 29.89
N ASP A 125 36.38 49.43 29.96
CA ASP A 125 36.96 48.68 31.11
C ASP A 125 36.15 48.41 32.41
N SER A 126 36.24 47.24 33.10
CA SER A 126 36.98 45.96 32.95
C SER A 126 36.36 44.92 33.95
N ASP A 127 36.86 43.73 34.35
CA ASP A 127 38.14 42.99 34.20
C ASP A 127 37.94 41.46 34.49
N ARG A 128 39.04 40.68 34.42
CA ARG A 128 39.45 39.43 35.13
C ARG A 128 38.46 38.69 36.10
N PHE A 129 38.45 37.35 36.18
CA PHE A 129 39.53 36.35 35.98
C PHE A 129 39.02 34.94 35.56
N HIS A 130 39.85 34.20 34.78
CA HIS A 130 40.01 32.71 34.71
C HIS A 130 38.79 31.78 34.44
N TYR A 131 38.87 30.67 33.66
CA TYR A 131 39.96 29.94 33.00
C TYR A 131 39.55 29.50 31.55
N LEU A 132 40.56 29.19 30.72
CA LEU A 132 40.49 28.67 29.33
C LEU A 132 40.68 27.12 29.29
N PRO A 133 40.62 26.38 28.14
CA PRO A 133 40.58 26.82 26.73
C PRO A 133 39.55 26.18 25.76
N GLU A 134 39.18 27.00 24.75
CA GLU A 134 39.11 26.73 23.29
C GLU A 134 38.44 25.48 22.67
N MET A 135 37.62 25.73 21.62
CA MET A 135 37.80 25.09 20.30
C MET A 135 37.05 25.81 19.16
N SER A 136 37.83 26.37 18.22
CA SER A 136 37.59 26.77 16.82
C SER A 136 36.26 27.38 16.30
N GLU A 137 36.47 28.32 15.38
CA GLU A 137 35.54 29.31 14.83
C GLU A 137 34.49 28.84 13.80
N LYS A 138 33.34 29.56 13.84
CA LYS A 138 32.60 30.22 12.73
C LYS A 138 32.26 29.46 11.44
N PHE A 139 30.96 29.45 11.15
CA PHE A 139 30.39 29.23 9.80
C PHE A 139 30.84 30.29 8.78
N SER A 140 30.95 29.87 7.52
CA SER A 140 30.72 30.75 6.36
C SER A 140 29.39 30.39 5.71
N ALA A 141 28.62 31.39 5.28
CA ALA A 141 27.26 31.22 4.75
C ALA A 141 27.13 31.78 3.33
N THR A 142 27.53 30.98 2.32
CA THR A 142 26.94 30.98 0.95
C THR A 142 27.46 29.78 0.16
N LEU A 143 26.60 28.77 -0.03
CA LEU A 143 26.54 27.93 -1.22
C LEU A 143 25.23 27.14 -1.19
N ARG A 144 24.19 27.69 -1.83
CA ARG A 144 22.89 27.00 -2.00
C ARG A 144 22.90 26.22 -3.30
N ILE A 145 23.07 24.91 -3.22
CA ILE A 145 22.52 23.97 -4.20
C ILE A 145 21.74 22.94 -3.39
N GLY A 146 20.49 22.67 -3.78
CA GLY A 146 19.66 21.66 -3.12
C GLY A 146 19.95 20.30 -3.72
N ASP A 147 20.26 19.32 -2.88
CA ASP A 147 20.47 17.94 -3.32
C ASP A 147 19.79 16.94 -2.36
N LEU A 148 19.34 15.81 -2.90
CA LEU A 148 18.43 14.88 -2.21
C LEU A 148 19.16 14.04 -1.16
N ASN A 149 19.08 14.46 0.09
CA ASN A 149 19.55 13.68 1.24
C ASN A 149 18.50 13.58 2.35
N ASP A 150 17.44 12.81 2.11
CA ASP A 150 16.63 12.16 3.16
C ASP A 150 17.28 10.87 3.69
N PHE A 151 18.54 10.62 3.31
CA PHE A 151 19.34 9.49 3.77
C PHE A 151 19.73 9.66 5.25
N ILE A 152 18.86 9.17 6.13
CA ILE A 152 19.13 9.14 7.58
C ILE A 152 20.29 8.19 7.84
N ALA A 153 21.43 8.75 8.25
CA ALA A 153 22.56 7.96 8.72
C ALA A 153 22.10 7.04 9.87
N PRO A 154 22.36 5.72 9.82
CA PRO A 154 21.83 4.78 10.78
C PRO A 154 22.30 5.11 12.20
N SER A 155 21.39 5.06 13.17
CA SER A 155 21.74 5.27 14.57
C SER A 155 22.67 4.16 15.06
N GLN A 156 23.71 4.52 15.80
CA GLN A 156 24.77 3.62 16.29
C GLN A 156 24.27 2.57 17.32
N ALA A 157 22.96 2.51 17.60
CA ALA A 157 22.34 1.67 18.62
C ALA A 157 22.21 0.18 18.25
N CYS A 158 22.42 -0.18 16.97
CA CYS A 158 22.17 -1.54 16.47
C CYS A 158 23.40 -2.24 15.85
N ILE A 159 24.62 -1.77 16.14
CA ILE A 159 25.86 -2.47 15.76
C ILE A 159 26.39 -3.27 16.96
N VAL A 160 26.07 -4.56 17.01
CA VAL A 160 26.70 -5.50 17.95
C VAL A 160 28.17 -5.65 17.55
N SER A 161 29.06 -5.06 18.36
CA SER A 161 30.50 -5.09 18.09
C SER A 161 31.08 -6.49 18.31
N LEU A 162 31.32 -7.21 17.21
CA LEU A 162 32.06 -8.49 17.20
C LEU A 162 33.55 -8.29 17.52
N LYS A 163 33.86 -7.93 18.76
CA LYS A 163 35.23 -7.97 19.29
C LYS A 163 35.64 -9.41 19.58
N GLY A 164 36.61 -9.94 18.83
CA GLY A 164 37.48 -11.00 19.35
C GLY A 164 37.71 -12.25 18.51
N LEU A 165 38.20 -12.11 17.28
CA LEU A 165 39.14 -13.11 16.71
C LEU A 165 40.39 -12.38 16.22
N LYS A 166 41.56 -12.94 16.56
CA LYS A 166 42.87 -12.36 16.19
C LYS A 166 43.25 -12.81 14.79
N ALA A 167 43.69 -11.88 13.94
CA ALA A 167 44.32 -12.23 12.68
C ALA A 167 45.79 -12.64 12.90
N THR A 168 46.17 -13.79 12.37
CA THR A 168 47.57 -14.18 12.15
C THR A 168 47.82 -14.22 10.65
N ALA A 169 48.91 -13.64 10.18
CA ALA A 169 49.16 -13.42 8.76
C ALA A 169 50.23 -14.38 8.21
N THR A 170 49.95 -14.95 7.04
CA THR A 170 50.94 -15.58 6.16
C THR A 170 50.56 -15.35 4.69
N LYS A 171 51.58 -15.19 3.86
CA LYS A 171 51.55 -15.15 2.38
C LYS A 171 52.67 -16.08 1.89
N PRO A 172 52.76 -16.36 0.57
CA PRO A 172 51.73 -16.87 -0.33
C PRO A 172 52.24 -18.14 -1.03
N ASP A 173 51.45 -18.82 -1.87
CA ASP A 173 51.99 -19.24 -3.18
C ASP A 173 50.94 -19.67 -4.23
N LYS A 174 51.39 -19.63 -5.49
CA LYS A 174 50.92 -20.30 -6.72
C LYS A 174 49.53 -20.02 -7.31
N VAL A 175 49.56 -19.92 -8.63
CA VAL A 175 48.43 -19.86 -9.56
C VAL A 175 48.43 -21.14 -10.39
N GLU A 176 47.28 -21.78 -10.52
CA GLU A 176 46.99 -22.68 -11.64
C GLU A 176 45.63 -22.33 -12.24
N VAL A 177 45.52 -22.46 -13.56
CA VAL A 177 44.32 -22.14 -14.34
C VAL A 177 43.75 -23.43 -14.90
N SER A 178 42.50 -23.75 -14.58
CA SER A 178 41.71 -24.76 -15.28
C SER A 178 40.32 -24.20 -15.60
N ALA A 179 39.71 -24.70 -16.68
CA ALA A 179 38.70 -23.94 -17.42
C ALA A 179 37.25 -24.41 -17.20
N SER A 180 36.33 -23.50 -17.56
CA SER A 180 34.97 -23.80 -18.02
C SER A 180 34.04 -24.63 -17.11
N ARG A 181 33.35 -23.92 -16.20
CA ARG A 181 31.87 -23.99 -16.14
C ARG A 181 31.32 -22.71 -15.50
N MET A 182 30.81 -21.80 -16.32
CA MET A 182 30.01 -20.67 -15.82
C MET A 182 28.63 -21.15 -15.38
N GLN A 183 28.57 -21.80 -14.22
CA GLN A 183 27.35 -21.71 -13.43
C GLN A 183 27.24 -20.27 -12.93
N LEU A 184 26.34 -19.50 -13.55
CA LEU A 184 25.78 -18.31 -12.93
C LEU A 184 25.01 -18.79 -11.70
N LYS A 185 25.71 -18.90 -10.56
CA LYS A 185 25.06 -18.87 -9.25
C LYS A 185 24.42 -17.50 -9.13
N ALA A 186 23.10 -17.44 -9.30
CA ALA A 186 22.33 -16.37 -8.71
C ALA A 186 22.56 -16.45 -7.19
N GLU A 187 23.43 -15.59 -6.66
CA GLU A 187 23.40 -15.34 -5.22
C GLU A 187 22.07 -14.64 -4.94
N PRO A 188 21.24 -15.13 -4.00
CA PRO A 188 19.96 -14.51 -3.72
C PRO A 188 20.19 -13.05 -3.32
N VAL A 189 19.45 -12.13 -3.96
CA VAL A 189 19.64 -10.69 -3.81
C VAL A 189 19.43 -10.31 -2.34
N LYS A 190 20.53 -10.03 -1.63
CA LYS A 190 20.52 -9.72 -0.19
C LYS A 190 19.93 -8.34 0.04
N ILE A 191 18.60 -8.29 0.22
CA ILE A 191 17.82 -7.08 0.48
C ILE A 191 18.39 -6.40 1.73
N SER A 192 19.00 -5.23 1.55
CA SER A 192 19.68 -4.53 2.63
C SER A 192 18.80 -3.43 3.25
N LEU A 193 19.18 -2.96 4.44
CA LEU A 193 18.59 -1.75 5.04
C LEU A 193 18.75 -0.48 4.18
N LYS A 194 19.50 -0.51 3.07
CA LYS A 194 19.62 0.58 2.09
C LYS A 194 18.58 0.50 0.97
N ASP A 195 18.05 -0.69 0.68
CA ASP A 195 17.04 -0.90 -0.36
C ASP A 195 15.63 -0.56 0.14
N CYS A 196 15.42 -0.58 1.46
CA CYS A 196 14.28 0.03 2.12
C CYS A 196 14.50 1.53 2.36
N LEU A 197 14.21 2.35 1.33
CA LEU A 197 14.31 3.82 1.38
C LEU A 197 13.51 4.48 2.53
N ALA A 198 12.47 3.81 3.02
CA ALA A 198 11.58 4.33 4.04
C ALA A 198 12.08 4.16 5.50
N CYS A 199 13.01 3.25 5.76
CA CYS A 199 13.24 2.71 7.10
C CYS A 199 14.70 2.36 7.40
N SER A 200 15.61 3.33 7.26
CA SER A 200 17.00 3.25 7.74
C SER A 200 17.06 2.97 9.27
N GLY A 201 17.04 1.69 9.64
CA GLY A 201 17.04 1.22 11.03
C GLY A 201 15.66 0.88 11.63
N CYS A 202 14.61 0.65 10.83
CA CYS A 202 13.32 0.15 11.37
C CYS A 202 12.97 -1.31 10.97
N VAL A 203 13.71 -1.95 10.06
CA VAL A 203 13.56 -3.38 9.75
C VAL A 203 14.44 -4.19 10.69
N THR A 204 13.87 -5.19 11.37
CA THR A 204 14.58 -6.12 12.26
C THR A 204 15.12 -7.33 11.50
N SER A 205 16.08 -8.07 12.08
CA SER A 205 16.65 -9.27 11.45
C SER A 205 15.60 -10.35 11.13
N ALA A 206 14.54 -10.45 11.93
CA ALA A 206 13.42 -11.36 11.66
C ALA A 206 12.61 -10.92 10.43
N GLU A 207 12.38 -9.61 10.29
CA GLU A 207 11.71 -9.03 9.13
C GLU A 207 12.56 -9.14 7.86
N THR A 208 13.90 -9.01 7.93
CA THR A 208 14.79 -9.32 6.80
C THR A 208 14.56 -10.75 6.28
N VAL A 209 14.46 -11.74 7.18
CA VAL A 209 14.16 -13.13 6.79
C VAL A 209 12.73 -13.28 6.22
N MET A 210 11.77 -12.45 6.63
CA MET A 210 10.42 -12.41 6.01
C MET A 210 10.43 -11.79 4.60
N LEU A 211 11.33 -10.83 4.34
CA LEU A 211 11.56 -10.27 3.00
C LEU A 211 12.22 -11.30 2.08
N GLU A 212 13.29 -11.96 2.55
CA GLU A 212 14.06 -12.96 1.79
C GLU A 212 13.21 -14.21 1.43
N LYS A 213 12.22 -14.57 2.25
CA LYS A 213 11.28 -15.67 1.95
C LYS A 213 10.30 -15.36 0.80
N GLN A 214 10.03 -14.09 0.51
CA GLN A 214 9.12 -13.67 -0.56
C GLN A 214 9.92 -13.45 -1.86
N SER A 215 10.62 -14.49 -2.33
CA SER A 215 11.56 -14.43 -3.45
C SER A 215 10.98 -14.95 -4.77
N LEU A 216 11.71 -14.69 -5.87
CA LEU A 216 11.46 -15.31 -7.17
C LEU A 216 11.56 -16.85 -7.13
N ASP A 217 12.46 -17.40 -6.31
CA ASP A 217 12.59 -18.84 -6.13
C ASP A 217 11.33 -19.44 -5.49
N GLU A 218 10.78 -18.83 -4.44
CA GLU A 218 9.55 -19.34 -3.81
C GLU A 218 8.31 -19.11 -4.71
N PHE A 219 8.28 -18.05 -5.51
CA PHE A 219 7.27 -17.85 -6.55
C PHE A 219 7.30 -18.99 -7.59
N LEU A 220 8.46 -19.27 -8.19
CA LEU A 220 8.65 -20.35 -9.15
C LEU A 220 8.42 -21.73 -8.53
N SER A 221 8.80 -21.91 -7.26
CA SER A 221 8.55 -23.11 -6.45
C SER A 221 7.05 -23.38 -6.28
N ASN A 222 6.22 -22.37 -6.00
CA ASN A 222 4.75 -22.54 -5.88
C ASN A 222 4.06 -22.79 -7.23
N LEU A 223 4.54 -22.19 -8.33
CA LEU A 223 4.11 -22.55 -9.69
C LEU A 223 4.42 -24.02 -10.01
N ASN A 224 5.67 -24.46 -9.79
CA ASN A 224 6.12 -25.83 -10.05
C ASN A 224 5.43 -26.89 -9.17
N LYS A 225 4.96 -26.51 -7.96
CA LYS A 225 4.13 -27.35 -7.08
C LYS A 225 2.68 -27.50 -7.57
N GLY A 226 2.27 -26.80 -8.64
CA GLY A 226 0.92 -26.89 -9.21
C GLY A 226 -0.18 -26.14 -8.44
N LYS A 227 0.17 -25.18 -7.57
CA LYS A 227 -0.82 -24.32 -6.89
C LYS A 227 -1.55 -23.42 -7.88
N VAL A 228 -2.75 -22.97 -7.51
CA VAL A 228 -3.49 -21.97 -8.30
C VAL A 228 -2.88 -20.60 -8.05
N VAL A 229 -1.94 -20.17 -8.89
CA VAL A 229 -1.29 -18.86 -8.75
C VAL A 229 -2.16 -17.76 -9.37
N ILE A 230 -2.42 -16.70 -8.60
CA ILE A 230 -3.11 -15.47 -9.05
C ILE A 230 -2.17 -14.29 -8.81
N VAL A 231 -2.03 -13.38 -9.80
CA VAL A 231 -1.11 -12.24 -9.71
C VAL A 231 -1.88 -10.91 -9.79
N SER A 232 -1.76 -10.04 -8.79
CA SER A 232 -2.35 -8.69 -8.81
C SER A 232 -1.29 -7.62 -9.03
N LEU A 233 -1.36 -6.89 -10.14
CA LEU A 233 -0.37 -5.90 -10.57
C LEU A 233 -0.74 -4.49 -10.09
N SER A 234 0.22 -3.77 -9.50
CA SER A 234 0.04 -2.35 -9.20
C SER A 234 0.20 -1.45 -10.45
N PRO A 235 -0.55 -0.33 -10.57
CA PRO A 235 -0.34 0.67 -11.61
C PRO A 235 1.10 1.22 -11.65
N GLN A 236 1.72 1.40 -10.49
CA GLN A 236 3.07 1.95 -10.35
C GLN A 236 4.14 1.00 -10.90
N SER A 237 3.98 -0.31 -10.69
CA SER A 237 4.86 -1.32 -11.32
C SER A 237 4.66 -1.40 -12.83
N ARG A 238 3.42 -1.25 -13.32
CA ARG A 238 3.14 -1.16 -14.76
C ARG A 238 3.79 0.08 -15.39
N ALA A 239 3.74 1.24 -14.74
CA ALA A 239 4.46 2.45 -15.16
C ALA A 239 6.00 2.27 -15.12
N SER A 240 6.53 1.57 -14.11
CA SER A 240 7.97 1.28 -13.99
C SER A 240 8.49 0.45 -15.18
N LEU A 241 7.79 -0.62 -15.53
CA LEU A 241 8.10 -1.46 -16.69
C LEU A 241 7.85 -0.71 -18.01
N ALA A 242 6.83 0.17 -18.08
CA ALA A 242 6.53 1.01 -19.24
C ALA A 242 7.69 1.95 -19.59
N VAL A 243 8.23 2.67 -18.60
CA VAL A 243 9.41 3.54 -18.78
C VAL A 243 10.68 2.73 -19.03
N HIS A 244 10.84 1.54 -18.43
CA HIS A 244 12.01 0.70 -18.67
C HIS A 244 12.09 0.26 -20.15
N PHE A 245 11.01 -0.31 -20.67
CA PHE A 245 10.94 -0.83 -22.04
C PHE A 245 10.59 0.24 -23.09
N GLY A 246 10.00 1.37 -22.73
CA GLY A 246 9.54 2.39 -23.67
C GLY A 246 8.31 1.94 -24.47
N ILE A 247 7.29 1.42 -23.77
CA ILE A 247 5.98 1.02 -24.31
C ILE A 247 4.89 1.39 -23.30
N SER A 248 3.66 1.65 -23.76
CA SER A 248 2.59 2.16 -22.89
C SER A 248 2.17 1.17 -21.78
N PRO A 249 1.65 1.64 -20.62
CA PRO A 249 1.27 0.79 -19.49
C PRO A 249 0.23 -0.29 -19.83
N LEU A 250 -0.67 -0.02 -20.79
CA LEU A 250 -1.65 -0.99 -21.28
C LEU A 250 -0.96 -2.13 -22.05
N LYS A 251 0.04 -1.83 -22.89
CA LYS A 251 0.83 -2.85 -23.58
C LYS A 251 1.68 -3.67 -22.61
N VAL A 252 2.29 -3.02 -21.61
CA VAL A 252 2.97 -3.72 -20.50
C VAL A 252 2.03 -4.69 -19.81
N PHE A 253 0.82 -4.27 -19.46
CA PHE A 253 -0.15 -5.13 -18.79
C PHE A 253 -0.48 -6.37 -19.64
N LYS A 254 -0.88 -6.20 -20.91
CA LYS A 254 -1.18 -7.33 -21.80
C LYS A 254 0.00 -8.28 -22.03
N LYS A 255 1.23 -7.75 -22.11
CA LYS A 255 2.47 -8.55 -22.29
C LYS A 255 2.86 -9.28 -20.99
N LEU A 256 2.68 -8.65 -19.83
CA LEU A 256 2.75 -9.35 -18.52
C LEU A 256 1.68 -10.43 -18.43
N THR A 257 0.47 -10.19 -18.95
CA THR A 257 -0.60 -11.20 -19.00
C THR A 257 -0.18 -12.42 -19.82
N THR A 258 0.45 -12.23 -20.98
CA THR A 258 1.05 -13.33 -21.77
C THR A 258 2.17 -14.04 -20.99
N PHE A 259 3.13 -13.28 -20.45
CA PHE A 259 4.32 -13.81 -19.77
C PHE A 259 3.97 -14.67 -18.55
N PHE A 260 3.14 -14.16 -17.63
CA PHE A 260 2.74 -14.90 -16.44
C PHE A 260 1.84 -16.10 -16.79
N LYS A 261 0.94 -15.99 -17.78
CA LYS A 261 0.12 -17.14 -18.22
C LYS A 261 0.95 -18.23 -18.88
N SER A 262 2.01 -17.89 -19.63
CA SER A 262 2.94 -18.91 -20.17
C SER A 262 3.74 -19.66 -19.09
N MET A 263 3.83 -19.12 -17.87
CA MET A 263 4.41 -19.79 -16.70
C MET A 263 3.37 -20.54 -15.85
N GLY A 264 2.09 -20.54 -16.23
CA GLY A 264 1.02 -21.25 -15.52
C GLY A 264 0.19 -20.42 -14.52
N VAL A 265 0.36 -19.09 -14.47
CA VAL A 265 -0.50 -18.22 -13.65
C VAL A 265 -1.95 -18.27 -14.17
N LYS A 266 -2.92 -18.48 -13.26
CA LYS A 266 -4.33 -18.72 -13.57
C LYS A 266 -5.09 -17.46 -14.00
N ALA A 267 -4.88 -16.35 -13.30
CA ALA A 267 -5.56 -15.08 -13.52
C ALA A 267 -4.69 -13.89 -13.07
N ILE A 268 -4.81 -12.75 -13.74
CA ILE A 268 -3.94 -11.58 -13.54
C ILE A 268 -4.78 -10.30 -13.49
N PHE A 269 -4.74 -9.60 -12.35
CA PHE A 269 -5.65 -8.51 -11.99
C PHE A 269 -4.93 -7.17 -11.76
N ASP A 270 -5.68 -6.08 -11.57
CA ASP A 270 -5.16 -4.73 -11.35
C ASP A 270 -5.59 -4.17 -9.99
N THR A 271 -4.62 -3.72 -9.18
CA THR A 271 -4.93 -3.12 -7.86
C THR A 271 -5.58 -1.74 -7.95
N SER A 272 -5.84 -1.20 -9.16
CA SER A 272 -6.78 -0.08 -9.33
C SER A 272 -8.18 -0.44 -8.80
N CYS A 273 -8.68 -1.64 -9.06
CA CYS A 273 -10.04 -2.05 -8.66
C CYS A 273 -10.19 -2.10 -7.14
N SER A 274 -9.16 -2.59 -6.43
CA SER A 274 -9.15 -2.54 -4.96
C SER A 274 -8.92 -1.13 -4.45
N ARG A 275 -8.01 -0.34 -5.05
CA ARG A 275 -7.81 1.06 -4.63
C ARG A 275 -9.11 1.86 -4.64
N ASP A 276 -9.93 1.71 -5.68
CA ASP A 276 -11.20 2.43 -5.79
C ASP A 276 -12.13 2.07 -4.61
N LEU A 277 -12.27 0.78 -4.28
CA LEU A 277 -13.01 0.31 -3.11
C LEU A 277 -12.37 0.79 -1.78
N THR A 278 -11.04 0.88 -1.69
CA THR A 278 -10.33 1.42 -0.50
C THR A 278 -10.62 2.90 -0.32
N LEU A 279 -10.75 3.66 -1.42
CA LEU A 279 -11.07 5.09 -1.38
C LEU A 279 -12.53 5.33 -0.95
N ILE A 280 -13.47 4.47 -1.36
CA ILE A 280 -14.86 4.53 -0.90
C ILE A 280 -14.95 4.34 0.61
N GLU A 281 -14.30 3.31 1.16
CA GLU A 281 -14.29 3.09 2.62
C GLU A 281 -13.54 4.21 3.36
N ALA A 282 -12.44 4.73 2.80
CA ALA A 282 -11.72 5.84 3.42
C ALA A 282 -12.52 7.16 3.39
N CYS A 283 -13.35 7.38 2.36
CA CYS A 283 -14.33 8.47 2.34
C CYS A 283 -15.36 8.29 3.46
N ASN A 284 -15.94 7.10 3.58
CA ASN A 284 -16.96 6.81 4.59
C ASN A 284 -16.42 6.93 6.03
N GLU A 285 -15.24 6.37 6.30
CA GLU A 285 -14.55 6.53 7.59
C GLU A 285 -14.23 8.00 7.88
N PHE A 286 -13.81 8.79 6.89
CA PHE A 286 -13.59 10.23 7.07
C PHE A 286 -14.88 10.96 7.43
N ILE A 287 -15.98 10.71 6.70
CA ILE A 287 -17.29 11.32 6.96
C ILE A 287 -17.77 11.01 8.39
N ALA A 288 -17.60 9.76 8.85
CA ALA A 288 -17.96 9.36 10.21
C ALA A 288 -17.07 10.05 11.26
N ARG A 289 -15.74 10.01 11.10
CA ARG A 289 -14.78 10.65 12.01
C ARG A 289 -14.98 12.17 12.11
N TYR A 290 -15.23 12.83 10.98
CA TYR A 290 -15.51 14.27 10.93
C TYR A 290 -16.84 14.61 11.61
N ARG A 291 -17.94 13.92 11.29
CA ARG A 291 -19.25 14.18 11.94
C ARG A 291 -19.19 13.99 13.45
N ASN A 292 -18.46 12.99 13.93
CA ASN A 292 -18.27 12.76 15.36
C ASN A 292 -17.40 13.85 16.03
N SER A 293 -16.44 14.45 15.30
CA SER A 293 -15.60 15.54 15.85
C SER A 293 -16.31 16.90 15.95
N GLN A 294 -17.55 17.03 15.45
CA GLN A 294 -18.38 18.24 15.55
C GLN A 294 -19.45 18.17 16.66
N GLN A 295 -19.44 17.12 17.50
CA GLN A 295 -20.43 16.94 18.57
C GLN A 295 -19.91 17.51 19.89
N ASP A 296 -20.53 18.58 20.39
CA ASP A 296 -20.18 19.31 21.63
C ASP A 296 -20.54 18.54 22.93
N ASN A 297 -20.08 17.30 23.07
CA ASN A 297 -20.12 16.58 24.35
C ASN A 297 -18.82 16.83 25.13
N GLU A 298 -18.95 17.32 26.38
CA GLU A 298 -17.80 17.70 27.22
C GLU A 298 -16.90 16.50 27.61
N GLU A 299 -17.41 15.27 27.54
CA GLU A 299 -16.60 14.06 27.52
C GLU A 299 -15.79 13.97 26.22
N LYS A 300 -14.64 14.65 26.21
CA LYS A 300 -13.66 14.65 25.11
C LYS A 300 -13.09 13.25 24.85
N CYS A 301 -13.85 12.44 24.12
CA CYS A 301 -13.28 11.38 23.30
C CYS A 301 -12.29 12.05 22.34
N LYS A 302 -10.99 11.77 22.51
CA LYS A 302 -9.91 12.47 21.80
C LYS A 302 -10.17 12.37 20.30
N SER A 303 -10.39 13.51 19.66
CA SER A 303 -10.97 13.62 18.32
C SER A 303 -10.31 12.67 17.33
N SER A 304 -11.10 11.89 16.59
CA SER A 304 -10.63 10.94 15.56
C SER A 304 -10.02 11.61 14.31
N VAL A 305 -9.66 12.88 14.44
CA VAL A 305 -9.27 13.87 13.44
C VAL A 305 -8.00 14.57 13.99
N PRO A 306 -6.90 14.72 13.22
CA PRO A 306 -6.75 14.36 11.80
C PRO A 306 -6.88 12.85 11.55
N MET A 307 -7.58 12.47 10.49
CA MET A 307 -7.52 11.11 9.96
C MET A 307 -6.28 10.99 9.06
N ILE A 308 -5.54 9.90 9.19
CA ILE A 308 -4.27 9.68 8.48
C ILE A 308 -4.39 8.44 7.58
N SER A 309 -3.98 8.55 6.32
CA SER A 309 -3.98 7.41 5.37
C SER A 309 -3.14 6.23 5.88
N SER A 310 -3.68 5.02 5.73
CA SER A 310 -3.05 3.76 6.15
C SER A 310 -2.16 3.09 5.09
N ALA A 311 -2.30 3.46 3.82
CA ALA A 311 -1.87 2.62 2.70
C ALA A 311 -0.35 2.41 2.51
N CYS A 312 0.49 3.22 3.17
CA CYS A 312 1.95 3.17 3.08
C CYS A 312 2.54 2.35 4.25
N PRO A 313 3.09 1.14 4.02
CA PRO A 313 3.52 0.28 5.13
C PRO A 313 4.74 0.83 5.89
N GLY A 314 5.65 1.54 5.21
CA GLY A 314 6.76 2.23 5.88
C GLY A 314 6.30 3.31 6.88
N TRP A 315 5.16 3.96 6.63
CA TRP A 315 4.52 4.85 7.60
C TRP A 315 3.93 4.05 8.77
N ILE A 316 3.17 2.99 8.50
CA ILE A 316 2.58 2.12 9.53
C ILE A 316 3.67 1.54 10.46
N CYS A 317 4.72 0.94 9.90
CA CYS A 317 5.84 0.39 10.67
C CYS A 317 6.55 1.47 11.51
N TYR A 318 6.68 2.70 11.00
CA TYR A 318 7.24 3.80 11.79
C TYR A 318 6.31 4.25 12.93
N ALA A 319 5.00 4.35 12.65
CA ALA A 319 3.98 4.69 13.65
C ALA A 319 3.94 3.65 14.78
N GLU A 320 3.80 2.36 14.45
CA GLU A 320 3.72 1.25 15.41
C GLU A 320 5.00 1.08 16.23
N LYS A 321 6.18 1.23 15.62
CA LYS A 321 7.48 1.00 16.30
C LYS A 321 7.99 2.20 17.08
N GLN A 322 7.73 3.44 16.64
CA GLN A 322 8.32 4.64 17.25
C GLN A 322 7.34 5.45 18.11
N HIS A 323 6.04 5.32 17.87
CA HIS A 323 5.04 6.26 18.42
C HIS A 323 3.88 5.57 19.15
N GLY A 324 3.37 4.46 18.63
CA GLY A 324 2.37 3.63 19.29
C GLY A 324 1.08 4.40 19.64
N SER A 325 0.57 4.18 20.86
CA SER A 325 -0.78 4.55 21.31
C SER A 325 -1.17 6.03 21.12
N TYR A 326 -0.23 6.96 20.98
CA TYR A 326 -0.57 8.37 20.74
C TYR A 326 -0.86 8.71 19.28
N ILE A 327 -0.42 7.89 18.31
CA ILE A 327 -0.58 8.17 16.88
C ILE A 327 -1.54 7.20 16.18
N LEU A 328 -1.57 5.93 16.62
CA LEU A 328 -2.36 4.87 15.96
C LEU A 328 -3.88 5.17 15.89
N PRO A 329 -4.54 5.80 16.89
CA PRO A 329 -5.97 6.15 16.79
C PRO A 329 -6.32 7.12 15.65
N TYR A 330 -5.36 7.92 15.19
CA TYR A 330 -5.54 8.84 14.07
C TYR A 330 -5.42 8.15 12.71
N ILE A 331 -4.87 6.94 12.63
CA ILE A 331 -4.72 6.19 11.38
C ILE A 331 -6.08 5.62 10.95
N SER A 332 -6.37 5.70 9.65
CA SER A 332 -7.50 5.06 8.99
C SER A 332 -7.47 3.56 9.24
N SER A 333 -8.63 2.97 9.59
CA SER A 333 -8.74 1.53 9.78
C SER A 333 -8.85 0.74 8.47
N VAL A 334 -9.05 1.40 7.32
CA VAL A 334 -9.18 0.72 6.02
C VAL A 334 -7.85 0.08 5.59
N LYS A 335 -7.92 -1.17 5.12
CA LYS A 335 -6.79 -1.92 4.54
C LYS A 335 -6.23 -1.20 3.30
N SER A 336 -4.93 -1.37 3.03
CA SER A 336 -4.36 -0.86 1.78
C SER A 336 -4.85 -1.64 0.56
N PRO A 337 -4.74 -1.07 -0.66
CA PRO A 337 -5.20 -1.73 -1.90
C PRO A 337 -4.59 -3.11 -2.16
N GLN A 338 -3.42 -3.42 -1.57
CA GLN A 338 -2.81 -4.75 -1.59
C GLN A 338 -3.63 -5.76 -0.78
N GLN A 339 -3.81 -5.50 0.52
CA GLN A 339 -4.44 -6.48 1.41
C GLN A 339 -5.91 -6.62 1.09
N MET A 340 -6.51 -5.53 0.63
CA MET A 340 -7.90 -5.54 0.23
C MET A 340 -8.14 -6.30 -1.08
N ILE A 341 -7.23 -6.28 -2.08
CA ILE A 341 -7.34 -7.23 -3.22
C ILE A 341 -7.07 -8.68 -2.76
N GLY A 342 -6.20 -8.89 -1.79
CA GLY A 342 -6.04 -10.18 -1.12
C GLY A 342 -7.34 -10.70 -0.49
N SER A 343 -8.04 -9.84 0.23
CA SER A 343 -9.34 -10.12 0.83
C SER A 343 -10.39 -10.48 -0.23
N ILE A 344 -10.51 -9.66 -1.29
CA ILE A 344 -11.43 -9.93 -2.41
C ILE A 344 -11.09 -11.28 -3.06
N VAL A 345 -9.81 -11.54 -3.36
CA VAL A 345 -9.37 -12.80 -3.99
C VAL A 345 -9.71 -14.01 -3.11
N LYS A 346 -9.30 -13.99 -1.84
CA LYS A 346 -9.37 -15.15 -0.95
C LYS A 346 -10.75 -15.40 -0.34
N HIS A 347 -11.56 -14.36 -0.11
CA HIS A 347 -12.90 -14.52 0.48
C HIS A 347 -14.04 -14.55 -0.56
N HIS A 348 -13.98 -13.76 -1.64
CA HIS A 348 -15.05 -13.69 -2.65
C HIS A 348 -14.71 -14.48 -3.92
N MET A 349 -13.56 -14.21 -4.54
CA MET A 349 -13.27 -14.70 -5.89
C MET A 349 -12.94 -16.18 -5.96
N CYS A 350 -12.30 -16.74 -4.93
CA CYS A 350 -12.12 -18.20 -4.80
C CYS A 350 -13.47 -18.93 -4.91
N GLN A 351 -14.50 -18.43 -4.21
CA GLN A 351 -15.86 -18.99 -4.27
C GLN A 351 -16.47 -18.86 -5.67
N LYS A 352 -16.40 -17.66 -6.28
CA LYS A 352 -16.89 -17.40 -7.64
C LYS A 352 -16.19 -18.25 -8.72
N LEU A 353 -14.93 -18.65 -8.50
CA LEU A 353 -14.14 -19.49 -9.42
C LEU A 353 -14.26 -21.00 -9.13
N GLY A 354 -14.92 -21.42 -8.04
CA GLY A 354 -14.99 -22.82 -7.63
C GLY A 354 -13.66 -23.39 -7.12
N ILE A 355 -12.77 -22.54 -6.58
CA ILE A 355 -11.43 -22.89 -6.10
C ILE A 355 -11.37 -22.65 -4.58
N ARG A 356 -10.64 -23.49 -3.83
CA ARG A 356 -10.48 -23.27 -2.39
C ARG A 356 -9.45 -22.17 -2.11
N SER A 357 -9.66 -21.40 -1.04
CA SER A 357 -8.78 -20.28 -0.67
C SER A 357 -7.38 -20.70 -0.20
N ASP A 358 -7.20 -21.96 0.20
CA ASP A 358 -5.93 -22.58 0.58
C ASP A 358 -5.15 -23.17 -0.61
N ASP A 359 -5.84 -23.58 -1.70
CA ASP A 359 -5.19 -23.99 -2.96
C ASP A 359 -4.60 -22.80 -3.74
N VAL A 360 -5.11 -21.59 -3.49
CA VAL A 360 -4.68 -20.35 -4.14
C VAL A 360 -3.43 -19.79 -3.50
N TYR A 361 -2.41 -19.51 -4.33
CA TYR A 361 -1.23 -18.72 -3.99
C TYR A 361 -1.36 -17.35 -4.65
N HIS A 362 -1.79 -16.36 -3.87
CA HIS A 362 -2.03 -15.00 -4.34
C HIS A 362 -0.76 -14.15 -4.15
N VAL A 363 -0.28 -13.62 -5.27
CA VAL A 363 0.96 -12.86 -5.37
C VAL A 363 0.62 -11.44 -5.83
N THR A 364 1.28 -10.42 -5.30
CA THR A 364 1.12 -9.04 -5.80
C THR A 364 2.43 -8.46 -6.33
N VAL A 365 2.35 -7.52 -7.29
CA VAL A 365 3.52 -6.85 -7.88
C VAL A 365 3.49 -5.36 -7.54
N MET A 366 4.45 -4.92 -6.74
CA MET A 366 4.43 -3.65 -6.02
C MET A 366 5.70 -2.80 -6.22
N PRO A 367 5.62 -1.46 -6.10
CA PRO A 367 6.77 -0.58 -6.23
C PRO A 367 7.68 -0.54 -4.98
N CYS A 368 7.44 -1.35 -3.95
CA CYS A 368 8.00 -1.14 -2.61
C CYS A 368 8.28 -2.45 -1.88
N TYR A 369 9.43 -2.56 -1.19
CA TYR A 369 9.74 -3.70 -0.33
C TYR A 369 8.87 -3.78 0.93
N ASP A 370 8.44 -2.65 1.48
CA ASP A 370 7.62 -2.61 2.71
C ASP A 370 6.25 -3.30 2.51
N LYS A 371 5.81 -3.46 1.26
CA LYS A 371 4.63 -4.24 0.88
C LYS A 371 4.78 -5.75 1.17
N LYS A 372 6.01 -6.30 1.10
CA LYS A 372 6.34 -7.66 1.59
C LYS A 372 6.19 -7.74 3.12
N LEU A 373 6.55 -6.69 3.87
CA LEU A 373 6.31 -6.64 5.32
C LEU A 373 4.82 -6.56 5.66
N GLU A 374 4.05 -5.79 4.87
CA GLU A 374 2.59 -5.74 5.02
C GLU A 374 1.96 -7.12 4.79
N ALA A 375 2.40 -7.88 3.77
CA ALA A 375 1.92 -9.25 3.51
C ALA A 375 2.25 -10.25 4.63
N ALA A 376 3.35 -10.03 5.36
CA ALA A 376 3.78 -10.90 6.45
C ALA A 376 3.09 -10.63 7.81
N ARG A 377 2.15 -9.67 7.90
CA ARG A 377 1.45 -9.36 9.16
C ARG A 377 0.44 -10.44 9.54
N GLU A 378 0.43 -10.80 10.82
CA GLU A 378 -0.55 -11.75 11.35
C GLU A 378 -2.00 -11.26 11.26
N ASP A 379 -2.23 -9.94 11.19
CA ASP A 379 -3.54 -9.31 11.05
C ASP A 379 -4.25 -9.66 9.71
N PHE A 380 -3.49 -10.11 8.70
CA PHE A 380 -4.01 -10.54 7.38
C PHE A 380 -3.96 -12.07 7.21
N VAL A 381 -4.00 -12.80 8.33
CA VAL A 381 -4.02 -14.26 8.37
C VAL A 381 -5.30 -14.76 9.02
N PHE A 382 -6.19 -15.35 8.21
CA PHE A 382 -7.47 -15.88 8.65
C PHE A 382 -7.46 -17.42 8.73
N GLN A 383 -8.57 -17.98 9.23
CA GLN A 383 -8.84 -19.41 9.24
C GLN A 383 -10.19 -19.65 8.56
N LEU A 384 -10.35 -20.80 7.89
CA LEU A 384 -11.66 -21.24 7.43
C LEU A 384 -12.36 -22.04 8.52
N ASP A 385 -13.62 -21.71 8.81
CA ASP A 385 -14.51 -22.52 9.65
C ASP A 385 -14.82 -23.84 8.93
N SER A 386 -13.98 -24.86 9.14
CA SER A 386 -14.22 -26.22 8.65
C SER A 386 -15.53 -26.75 9.21
N ALA A 387 -16.54 -26.88 8.34
CA ALA A 387 -17.89 -27.32 8.71
C ALA A 387 -17.93 -28.70 9.41
N ASN A 388 -16.91 -29.54 9.19
CA ASN A 388 -16.70 -30.78 9.91
C ASN A 388 -15.77 -30.55 11.12
N LYS A 389 -16.34 -30.40 12.31
CA LYS A 389 -15.61 -30.33 13.60
C LYS A 389 -15.10 -31.72 14.05
N THR A 390 -14.27 -32.36 13.23
CA THR A 390 -13.45 -33.51 13.64
C THR A 390 -12.20 -33.03 14.38
N LEU A 391 -11.95 -33.58 15.56
CA LEU A 391 -11.12 -33.00 16.63
C LEU A 391 -9.60 -32.89 16.36
N GLU A 392 -9.12 -33.25 15.17
CA GLU A 392 -7.68 -33.37 14.85
C GLU A 392 -7.27 -32.59 13.58
N ALA A 393 -8.17 -31.82 12.98
CA ALA A 393 -7.82 -30.95 11.85
C ALA A 393 -7.06 -29.70 12.34
N GLU A 394 -5.76 -29.62 12.05
CA GLU A 394 -4.97 -28.39 12.27
C GLU A 394 -5.66 -27.20 11.59
N ALA A 395 -5.84 -26.09 12.31
CA ALA A 395 -6.51 -24.90 11.78
C ALA A 395 -5.62 -24.23 10.71
N HIS A 396 -5.88 -24.55 9.44
CA HIS A 396 -5.09 -24.07 8.30
C HIS A 396 -5.18 -22.54 8.24
N ARG A 397 -4.06 -21.89 8.57
CA ARG A 397 -3.90 -20.42 8.52
C ARG A 397 -3.67 -20.00 7.07
N ILE A 398 -4.58 -19.20 6.53
CA ILE A 398 -4.55 -18.70 5.14
C ILE A 398 -4.21 -17.21 5.17
N THR A 399 -3.26 -16.79 4.33
CA THR A 399 -2.93 -15.36 4.17
C THR A 399 -3.79 -14.72 3.08
N GLU A 400 -4.11 -13.43 3.23
CA GLU A 400 -4.77 -12.66 2.16
C GLU A 400 -3.82 -12.43 0.96
N VAL A 401 -2.52 -12.29 1.21
CA VAL A 401 -1.45 -12.15 0.20
C VAL A 401 -0.28 -13.03 0.59
N ASP A 402 -0.03 -14.10 -0.18
CA ASP A 402 0.97 -15.12 0.16
C ASP A 402 2.41 -14.73 -0.24
N SER A 403 2.56 -13.75 -1.15
CA SER A 403 3.86 -13.18 -1.52
C SER A 403 3.73 -11.83 -2.23
N VAL A 404 4.78 -11.01 -2.16
CA VAL A 404 4.90 -9.78 -2.94
C VAL A 404 6.22 -9.78 -3.73
N LEU A 405 6.13 -9.59 -5.03
CA LEU A 405 7.26 -9.31 -5.91
C LEU A 405 7.35 -7.80 -6.17
N THR A 406 8.55 -7.29 -6.38
CA THR A 406 8.77 -5.89 -6.73
C THR A 406 8.81 -5.66 -8.25
N SER A 407 8.66 -4.41 -8.69
CA SER A 407 8.87 -4.02 -10.10
C SER A 407 10.25 -4.46 -10.61
N GLY A 408 11.28 -4.39 -9.76
CA GLY A 408 12.63 -4.87 -10.03
C GLY A 408 12.72 -6.40 -10.16
N GLU A 409 12.13 -7.16 -9.23
CA GLU A 409 12.12 -8.63 -9.28
C GLU A 409 11.34 -9.16 -10.51
N VAL A 410 10.29 -8.48 -10.96
CA VAL A 410 9.58 -8.87 -12.20
C VAL A 410 10.44 -8.59 -13.44
N LEU A 411 11.26 -7.53 -13.46
CA LEU A 411 12.23 -7.31 -14.53
C LEU A 411 13.34 -8.39 -14.52
N GLU A 412 13.85 -8.75 -13.34
CA GLU A 412 14.82 -9.84 -13.16
C GLU A 412 14.24 -11.18 -13.63
N LEU A 413 12.97 -11.47 -13.32
CA LEU A 413 12.28 -12.68 -13.79
C LEU A 413 12.13 -12.73 -15.31
N ILE A 414 11.82 -11.60 -15.96
CA ILE A 414 11.76 -11.51 -17.44
C ILE A 414 13.14 -11.80 -18.04
N GLN A 415 14.21 -11.25 -17.46
CA GLN A 415 15.60 -11.47 -17.89
C GLN A 415 16.05 -12.92 -17.67
N MET A 416 15.72 -13.51 -16.51
CA MET A 416 16.01 -14.90 -16.14
C MET A 416 15.31 -15.92 -17.06
N LYS A 417 14.18 -15.55 -17.68
CA LYS A 417 13.48 -16.36 -18.68
C LYS A 417 13.92 -16.10 -20.11
N GLU A 418 14.91 -15.22 -20.34
CA GLU A 418 15.45 -14.84 -21.65
C GLU A 418 14.39 -14.35 -22.65
N VAL A 419 13.29 -13.76 -22.14
CA VAL A 419 12.15 -13.31 -22.95
C VAL A 419 12.40 -11.90 -23.49
N ASP A 420 12.36 -11.74 -24.83
CA ASP A 420 12.19 -10.41 -25.43
C ASP A 420 10.75 -9.91 -25.18
N PHE A 421 10.60 -9.22 -24.06
CA PHE A 421 9.34 -8.63 -23.64
C PHE A 421 8.80 -7.57 -24.60
N LYS A 422 9.61 -7.02 -25.53
CA LYS A 422 9.09 -6.09 -26.55
C LYS A 422 8.32 -6.82 -27.63
N SER A 423 8.87 -7.90 -28.20
CA SER A 423 8.22 -8.66 -29.27
C SER A 423 7.15 -9.62 -28.77
N LEU A 424 7.19 -10.05 -27.50
CA LEU A 424 6.18 -10.92 -26.87
C LEU A 424 4.74 -10.49 -27.17
N GLU A 425 3.88 -11.42 -27.61
CA GLU A 425 2.50 -11.12 -28.02
C GLU A 425 1.61 -10.54 -26.90
N GLU A 426 0.57 -9.79 -27.29
CA GLU A 426 -0.37 -9.12 -26.38
C GLU A 426 -1.60 -10.02 -26.06
N SER A 427 -1.73 -10.48 -24.80
CA SER A 427 -2.91 -11.24 -24.36
C SER A 427 -4.07 -10.33 -23.90
N PRO A 428 -5.34 -10.77 -24.03
CA PRO A 428 -6.48 -10.13 -23.36
C PRO A 428 -6.35 -10.16 -21.83
N LEU A 429 -6.71 -9.06 -21.17
CA LEU A 429 -6.67 -8.90 -19.72
C LEU A 429 -7.80 -9.69 -19.02
N ASP A 430 -7.54 -10.23 -17.83
CA ASP A 430 -8.59 -10.85 -17.01
C ASP A 430 -9.47 -9.77 -16.36
N ARG A 431 -10.71 -9.63 -16.84
CA ARG A 431 -11.55 -8.45 -16.56
C ARG A 431 -12.14 -8.40 -15.14
N MET A 432 -12.19 -9.53 -14.43
CA MET A 432 -12.95 -9.73 -13.19
C MET A 432 -12.57 -8.75 -12.05
N LEU A 433 -11.29 -8.40 -11.90
CA LEU A 433 -10.80 -7.38 -10.96
C LEU A 433 -9.85 -6.41 -11.68
N THR A 434 -10.23 -5.95 -12.86
CA THR A 434 -9.40 -5.06 -13.68
C THR A 434 -10.22 -3.85 -14.13
N ASN A 435 -9.73 -2.65 -13.83
CA ASN A 435 -10.33 -1.39 -14.28
C ASN A 435 -10.08 -1.16 -15.77
N VAL A 436 -10.82 -1.88 -16.61
CA VAL A 436 -10.77 -1.76 -18.08
C VAL A 436 -12.19 -1.61 -18.64
N ASN A 437 -12.44 -0.54 -19.40
CA ASN A 437 -13.75 -0.33 -20.05
C ASN A 437 -13.92 -1.25 -21.27
N GLU A 438 -15.11 -1.32 -21.85
CA GLU A 438 -15.43 -2.25 -22.94
C GLU A 438 -14.47 -2.09 -24.13
N GLU A 439 -14.09 -0.84 -24.41
CA GLU A 439 -13.13 -0.39 -25.43
C GLU A 439 -11.66 -0.74 -25.14
N GLY A 440 -11.33 -1.29 -23.97
CA GLY A 440 -9.98 -1.75 -23.62
C GLY A 440 -9.05 -0.71 -22.99
N HIS A 441 -9.54 0.49 -22.68
CA HIS A 441 -8.81 1.54 -21.97
C HIS A 441 -8.84 1.31 -20.46
N LEU A 442 -7.75 1.70 -19.79
CA LEU A 442 -7.63 1.65 -18.34
C LEU A 442 -8.35 2.83 -17.69
N PHE A 443 -8.83 2.68 -16.45
CA PHE A 443 -9.39 3.81 -15.68
C PHE A 443 -9.03 3.78 -14.19
N GLY A 444 -9.10 4.93 -13.53
CA GLY A 444 -8.79 5.06 -12.10
C GLY A 444 -8.73 6.51 -11.61
N VAL A 445 -8.12 6.72 -10.43
CA VAL A 445 -8.04 8.04 -9.79
C VAL A 445 -6.72 8.76 -9.99
N SER A 446 -6.79 10.08 -9.74
CA SER A 446 -5.67 11.02 -9.65
C SER A 446 -4.68 10.61 -8.55
N GLY A 447 -3.42 11.06 -8.69
CA GLY A 447 -2.36 10.84 -7.71
C GLY A 447 -1.74 9.44 -7.76
N SER A 448 -0.50 9.36 -8.23
CA SER A 448 0.28 8.11 -8.35
C SER A 448 0.60 7.39 -7.04
N SER A 449 0.24 7.95 -5.89
CA SER A 449 0.40 7.35 -4.55
C SER A 449 -0.89 6.89 -3.89
N GLY A 450 -2.05 7.11 -4.52
CA GLY A 450 -3.33 6.58 -4.04
C GLY A 450 -4.52 7.52 -4.24
N GLY A 451 -4.29 8.84 -4.22
CA GLY A 451 -5.34 9.83 -4.48
C GLY A 451 -6.31 10.04 -3.32
N TYR A 452 -5.89 9.72 -2.08
CA TYR A 452 -6.74 9.76 -0.90
C TYR A 452 -7.19 11.19 -0.59
N ALA A 453 -6.24 12.14 -0.52
CA ALA A 453 -6.57 13.52 -0.17
C ALA A 453 -7.52 14.15 -1.20
N GLU A 454 -7.30 13.93 -2.50
CA GLU A 454 -8.19 14.43 -3.55
C GLU A 454 -9.58 13.79 -3.48
N THR A 455 -9.67 12.46 -3.47
CA THR A 455 -10.96 11.75 -3.51
C THR A 455 -11.80 12.05 -2.27
N ILE A 456 -11.19 11.95 -1.08
CA ILE A 456 -11.86 12.21 0.20
C ILE A 456 -12.24 13.69 0.31
N PHE A 457 -11.44 14.63 -0.20
CA PHE A 457 -11.79 16.06 -0.16
C PHE A 457 -12.98 16.39 -1.05
N ARG A 458 -13.03 15.89 -2.30
CA ARG A 458 -14.18 16.08 -3.19
C ARG A 458 -15.46 15.47 -2.59
N HIS A 459 -15.36 14.22 -2.11
CA HIS A 459 -16.49 13.54 -1.48
C HIS A 459 -16.96 14.24 -0.19
N ALA A 460 -16.05 14.70 0.66
CA ALA A 460 -16.37 15.44 1.87
C ALA A 460 -16.99 16.81 1.58
N ALA A 461 -16.47 17.56 0.60
CA ALA A 461 -17.05 18.83 0.16
C ALA A 461 -18.52 18.67 -0.28
N LYS A 462 -18.80 17.61 -1.05
CA LYS A 462 -20.13 17.26 -1.55
C LYS A 462 -21.08 16.81 -0.44
N ILE A 463 -20.67 15.85 0.39
CA ILE A 463 -21.53 15.17 1.38
C ILE A 463 -21.67 15.93 2.72
N LEU A 464 -20.72 16.79 3.09
CA LEU A 464 -20.81 17.59 4.32
C LEU A 464 -21.31 19.02 4.07
N PHE A 465 -21.03 19.60 2.90
CA PHE A 465 -21.24 21.04 2.65
C PHE A 465 -22.00 21.37 1.35
N GLY A 466 -22.46 20.37 0.61
CA GLY A 466 -23.17 20.56 -0.66
C GLY A 466 -22.32 21.25 -1.74
N LYS A 467 -20.99 21.13 -1.65
CA LYS A 467 -20.05 21.70 -2.62
C LYS A 467 -19.52 20.60 -3.53
N ASP A 468 -20.13 20.45 -4.70
CA ASP A 468 -19.49 19.70 -5.79
C ASP A 468 -18.28 20.49 -6.28
N ILE A 469 -17.19 19.79 -6.59
CA ILE A 469 -15.93 20.42 -7.03
C ILE A 469 -15.49 19.74 -8.32
N GLU A 470 -15.70 20.43 -9.44
CA GLU A 470 -15.25 20.05 -10.78
C GLU A 470 -13.84 20.59 -11.06
N GLY A 471 -13.18 20.08 -12.10
CA GLY A 471 -11.84 20.53 -12.51
C GLY A 471 -10.71 20.15 -11.53
N PRO A 472 -9.47 20.62 -11.77
CA PRO A 472 -8.31 20.32 -10.92
C PRO A 472 -8.39 21.02 -9.54
N LEU A 473 -7.82 20.40 -8.51
CA LEU A 473 -7.71 20.98 -7.16
C LEU A 473 -6.45 21.83 -7.02
N GLU A 474 -6.55 22.98 -6.35
CA GLU A 474 -5.39 23.83 -6.06
C GLU A 474 -4.59 23.31 -4.85
N PHE A 475 -3.55 22.53 -5.13
CA PHE A 475 -2.61 22.07 -4.12
C PHE A 475 -1.52 23.11 -3.85
N LYS A 476 -1.59 23.75 -2.68
CA LYS A 476 -0.67 24.81 -2.25
C LYS A 476 0.62 24.23 -1.70
N LEU A 477 1.75 24.51 -2.34
CA LEU A 477 3.08 24.11 -1.84
C LEU A 477 3.41 24.81 -0.51
N ILE A 478 3.80 24.04 0.51
CA ILE A 478 4.15 24.56 1.84
C ILE A 478 5.66 24.64 2.07
N ARG A 479 6.42 23.69 1.50
CA ARG A 479 7.88 23.61 1.71
C ARG A 479 8.65 23.05 0.51
N ASN A 480 8.10 22.01 -0.11
CA ASN A 480 8.63 21.32 -1.27
C ASN A 480 7.46 20.65 -2.02
N SER A 481 7.74 20.02 -3.15
CA SER A 481 6.79 19.17 -3.89
C SER A 481 6.10 18.13 -3.00
N ASP A 482 6.82 17.61 -2.02
CA ASP A 482 6.38 16.56 -1.09
C ASP A 482 5.56 17.06 0.12
N PHE A 483 5.26 18.36 0.23
CA PHE A 483 4.36 18.89 1.26
C PHE A 483 3.43 19.95 0.67
N GLN A 484 2.19 19.54 0.42
CA GLN A 484 1.15 20.33 -0.21
C GLN A 484 -0.09 20.39 0.70
N GLU A 485 -0.74 21.55 0.78
CA GLU A 485 -2.03 21.74 1.49
C GLU A 485 -3.18 21.96 0.50
N LEU A 486 -4.38 21.54 0.90
CA LEU A 486 -5.62 21.75 0.17
C LEU A 486 -6.71 22.19 1.16
N THR A 487 -7.42 23.27 0.86
CA THR A 487 -8.34 23.91 1.81
C THR A 487 -9.70 24.19 1.15
N LEU A 488 -10.80 23.86 1.83
CA LEU A 488 -12.14 24.31 1.46
C LEU A 488 -12.49 25.51 2.34
N GLU A 489 -12.64 26.69 1.73
CA GLU A 489 -13.07 27.90 2.42
C GLU A 489 -14.44 28.34 1.91
N VAL A 490 -15.35 28.66 2.83
CA VAL A 490 -16.68 29.20 2.53
C VAL A 490 -16.96 30.32 3.52
N GLU A 491 -17.40 31.48 3.03
CA GLU A 491 -17.71 32.66 3.88
C GLU A 491 -16.56 33.06 4.82
N GLY A 492 -15.31 32.88 4.37
CA GLY A 492 -14.09 33.16 5.16
C GLY A 492 -13.80 32.16 6.28
N LYS A 493 -14.50 31.02 6.32
CA LYS A 493 -14.26 29.92 7.27
C LYS A 493 -13.65 28.72 6.54
N THR A 494 -12.55 28.20 7.06
CA THR A 494 -11.99 26.91 6.65
C THR A 494 -12.90 25.77 7.13
N LEU A 495 -13.52 25.04 6.21
CA LEU A 495 -14.39 23.89 6.48
C LEU A 495 -13.64 22.55 6.38
N LEU A 496 -12.71 22.44 5.43
CA LEU A 496 -11.79 21.31 5.32
C LEU A 496 -10.37 21.84 5.15
N LYS A 497 -9.41 21.17 5.77
CA LYS A 497 -7.98 21.43 5.58
C LYS A 497 -7.22 20.11 5.51
N PHE A 498 -6.72 19.77 4.34
CA PHE A 498 -6.08 18.50 4.02
C PHE A 498 -4.61 18.75 3.68
N ALA A 499 -3.75 17.73 3.81
CA ALA A 499 -2.39 17.82 3.28
C ALA A 499 -1.85 16.49 2.73
N LEU A 500 -1.06 16.60 1.67
CA LEU A 500 -0.13 15.58 1.21
C LEU A 500 1.19 15.76 1.97
N CYS A 501 1.71 14.69 2.56
CA CYS A 501 2.93 14.70 3.37
C CYS A 501 3.81 13.50 3.02
N TYR A 502 4.62 13.67 1.99
CA TYR A 502 5.53 12.63 1.48
C TYR A 502 6.97 12.87 2.00
N GLY A 503 7.73 11.78 2.11
CA GLY A 503 9.11 11.82 2.61
C GLY A 503 9.20 11.89 4.14
N PHE A 504 10.09 11.08 4.70
CA PHE A 504 10.25 10.90 6.15
C PHE A 504 10.55 12.22 6.89
N ARG A 505 11.26 13.17 6.24
CA ARG A 505 11.50 14.52 6.78
C ARG A 505 10.21 15.31 7.02
N ASN A 506 9.23 15.27 6.12
CA ASN A 506 7.97 15.99 6.29
C ASN A 506 7.08 15.27 7.32
N LEU A 507 7.00 13.95 7.22
CA LEU A 507 6.31 13.03 8.12
C LEU A 507 6.67 13.28 9.59
N GLN A 508 7.97 13.35 9.92
CA GLN A 508 8.44 13.69 11.29
C GLN A 508 7.92 15.03 11.82
N ASN A 509 7.76 16.03 10.95
CA ASN A 509 7.27 17.35 11.36
C ASN A 509 5.75 17.34 11.59
N VAL A 510 5.00 16.61 10.78
CA VAL A 510 3.55 16.41 10.98
C VAL A 510 3.26 15.61 12.24
N VAL A 511 3.99 14.52 12.50
CA VAL A 511 3.85 13.76 13.77
C VAL A 511 4.17 14.64 14.98
N ARG A 512 5.15 15.56 14.88
CA ARG A 512 5.42 16.55 15.95
C ARG A 512 4.28 17.57 16.12
N LYS A 513 3.64 18.04 15.04
CA LYS A 513 2.41 18.87 15.11
C LYS A 513 1.32 18.14 15.88
N ILE A 514 1.02 16.89 15.52
CA ILE A 514 -0.02 16.06 16.18
C ILE A 514 0.31 15.86 17.66
N LYS A 515 1.52 15.41 17.99
CA LYS A 515 1.97 15.18 19.38
C LYS A 515 1.90 16.43 20.27
N THR A 516 1.99 17.63 19.68
CA THR A 516 1.94 18.90 20.43
C THR A 516 0.57 19.59 20.41
N GLY A 517 -0.46 18.97 19.82
CA GLY A 517 -1.79 19.59 19.67
C GLY A 517 -1.80 20.78 18.71
N LYS A 518 -0.83 20.85 17.79
CA LYS A 518 -0.64 21.93 16.82
C LYS A 518 -0.84 21.45 15.37
N CYS A 519 -1.70 20.45 15.19
CA CYS A 519 -2.12 19.95 13.89
C CYS A 519 -3.50 20.51 13.59
N ASP A 520 -3.61 21.29 12.51
CA ASP A 520 -4.84 21.96 12.06
C ASP A 520 -5.43 21.30 10.80
N TYR A 521 -4.95 20.11 10.44
CA TYR A 521 -5.49 19.30 9.35
C TYR A 521 -6.62 18.41 9.83
N HIS A 522 -7.57 18.17 8.93
CA HIS A 522 -8.66 17.22 9.08
C HIS A 522 -8.29 15.84 8.49
N PHE A 523 -7.52 15.84 7.39
CA PHE A 523 -7.00 14.62 6.77
C PHE A 523 -5.53 14.78 6.34
N LEU A 524 -4.78 13.67 6.38
CA LEU A 524 -3.37 13.58 6.05
C LEU A 524 -3.09 12.36 5.16
N GLU A 525 -2.68 12.56 3.92
CA GLU A 525 -2.08 11.50 3.10
C GLU A 525 -0.57 11.44 3.37
N ILE A 526 -0.09 10.31 3.89
CA ILE A 526 1.30 10.12 4.31
C ILE A 526 1.97 9.00 3.52
N MET A 527 3.10 9.33 2.89
CA MET A 527 3.98 8.38 2.21
C MET A 527 5.39 8.50 2.76
N ALA A 528 6.03 7.37 3.11
CA ALA A 528 7.38 7.39 3.69
C ALA A 528 8.46 7.80 2.68
N CYS A 529 8.29 7.46 1.39
CA CYS A 529 9.17 7.90 0.30
C CYS A 529 8.81 9.33 -0.16
N PRO A 530 9.80 10.20 -0.46
CA PRO A 530 9.57 11.43 -1.22
C PRO A 530 9.17 11.08 -2.66
N SER A 531 8.30 11.89 -3.28
CA SER A 531 7.57 11.56 -4.52
C SER A 531 6.72 10.27 -4.43
N GLY A 532 6.43 9.82 -3.20
CA GLY A 532 5.49 8.74 -2.91
C GLY A 532 5.81 7.41 -3.60
N CYS A 533 4.78 6.73 -4.09
CA CYS A 533 4.89 5.34 -4.54
C CYS A 533 5.71 5.15 -5.83
N LEU A 534 5.84 6.16 -6.70
CA LEU A 534 6.66 6.05 -7.91
C LEU A 534 8.16 5.99 -7.61
N ASN A 535 8.58 6.48 -6.44
CA ASN A 535 9.93 6.42 -5.90
C ASN A 535 10.05 5.38 -4.76
N GLY A 536 9.22 4.34 -4.80
CA GLY A 536 9.34 3.20 -3.88
C GLY A 536 10.60 2.38 -4.13
N GLY A 537 11.20 1.82 -3.07
CA GLY A 537 12.49 1.11 -3.17
C GLY A 537 12.49 -0.16 -4.04
N GLY A 538 11.31 -0.71 -4.37
CA GLY A 538 11.13 -1.86 -5.27
C GLY A 538 11.00 -1.48 -6.75
N GLN A 539 11.08 -0.20 -7.09
CA GLN A 539 11.03 0.27 -8.48
C GLN A 539 12.30 -0.10 -9.25
N ILE A 540 12.19 -0.17 -10.57
CA ILE A 540 13.34 -0.37 -11.45
C ILE A 540 14.29 0.83 -11.30
N LYS A 541 15.54 0.56 -10.90
CA LYS A 541 16.56 1.57 -10.58
C LYS A 541 16.93 2.39 -11.84
N PRO A 542 17.31 3.69 -11.72
CA PRO A 542 17.66 4.54 -12.87
C PRO A 542 18.76 3.94 -13.76
N LYS A 543 18.68 4.22 -15.06
CA LYS A 543 19.73 3.83 -16.02
C LYS A 543 21.03 4.62 -15.73
N PRO A 544 22.23 4.08 -15.99
CA PRO A 544 23.47 4.83 -15.76
C PRO A 544 23.47 6.19 -16.49
N GLY A 545 23.68 7.27 -15.74
CA GLY A 545 23.62 8.65 -16.25
C GLY A 545 22.24 9.33 -16.19
N GLN A 546 21.17 8.61 -15.85
CA GLN A 546 19.83 9.17 -15.60
C GLN A 546 19.72 9.61 -14.14
N SER A 547 19.20 10.81 -13.85
CA SER A 547 18.94 11.19 -12.44
C SER A 547 17.66 10.53 -11.91
N PRO A 548 17.54 10.33 -10.58
CA PRO A 548 16.30 9.83 -9.99
C PRO A 548 15.09 10.75 -10.26
N LYS A 549 15.31 12.06 -10.38
CA LYS A 549 14.26 13.04 -10.66
C LYS A 549 13.69 12.86 -12.07
N ASP A 550 14.56 12.72 -13.08
CA ASP A 550 14.12 12.52 -14.47
C ASP A 550 13.37 11.19 -14.63
N LEU A 551 13.76 10.16 -13.86
CA LEU A 551 13.02 8.90 -13.80
C LEU A 551 11.62 9.11 -13.20
N ILE A 552 11.49 9.84 -12.08
CA ILE A 552 10.19 10.10 -11.44
C ILE A 552 9.26 10.89 -12.38
N GLU A 553 9.76 11.88 -13.10
CA GLU A 553 8.98 12.67 -14.06
C GLU A 553 8.48 11.80 -15.25
N LEU A 554 9.32 10.91 -15.76
CA LEU A 554 8.91 9.91 -16.76
C LEU A 554 7.89 8.90 -16.20
N LEU A 555 8.03 8.50 -14.93
CA LEU A 555 7.12 7.56 -14.27
C LEU A 555 5.73 8.16 -14.02
N GLU A 556 5.64 9.44 -13.67
CA GLU A 556 4.34 10.13 -13.48
C GLU A 556 3.64 10.32 -14.83
N ALA A 557 4.37 10.75 -15.86
CA ALA A 557 3.83 10.83 -17.22
C ALA A 557 3.34 9.45 -17.72
N ALA A 558 4.13 8.39 -17.53
CA ALA A 558 3.73 7.02 -17.89
C ALA A 558 2.57 6.48 -17.04
N TYR A 559 2.49 6.84 -15.74
CA TYR A 559 1.38 6.43 -14.88
C TYR A 559 0.02 6.98 -15.35
N GLN A 560 0.01 8.19 -15.92
CA GLN A 560 -1.19 8.84 -16.46
C GLN A 560 -1.49 8.44 -17.92
N GLU A 561 -0.53 7.82 -18.63
CA GLU A 561 -0.62 7.52 -20.06
C GLU A 561 -1.73 6.49 -20.38
N ASN A 562 -2.77 6.94 -21.09
CA ASN A 562 -3.98 6.15 -21.45
C ASN A 562 -4.79 5.63 -20.25
N VAL A 563 -4.75 6.32 -19.11
CA VAL A 563 -5.63 6.06 -17.96
C VAL A 563 -6.74 7.11 -17.94
N LEU A 564 -7.99 6.67 -18.05
CA LEU A 564 -9.17 7.53 -17.97
C LEU A 564 -9.48 7.85 -16.50
N MET A 565 -9.52 9.13 -16.16
CA MET A 565 -9.85 9.56 -14.80
C MET A 565 -11.34 9.32 -14.52
N ARG A 566 -11.66 8.62 -13.42
CA ARG A 566 -13.04 8.33 -13.00
C ARG A 566 -13.18 8.39 -11.48
N ASP A 567 -14.40 8.68 -11.02
CA ASP A 567 -14.78 8.58 -9.62
C ASP A 567 -14.84 7.09 -9.20
N PRO A 568 -14.20 6.66 -8.10
CA PRO A 568 -14.34 5.32 -7.52
C PRO A 568 -15.79 4.89 -7.31
N PHE A 569 -16.65 5.82 -6.87
CA PHE A 569 -18.06 5.57 -6.63
C PHE A 569 -18.83 5.22 -7.91
N ASP A 570 -18.23 5.40 -9.10
CA ASP A 570 -18.79 4.97 -10.39
C ASP A 570 -18.17 3.72 -11.01
N ASN A 571 -17.19 3.08 -10.36
CA ASN A 571 -16.62 1.83 -10.86
C ASN A 571 -17.66 0.68 -10.81
N PRO A 572 -18.07 0.09 -11.95
CA PRO A 572 -19.11 -0.94 -11.97
C PRO A 572 -18.68 -2.25 -11.29
N VAL A 573 -17.38 -2.60 -11.34
CA VAL A 573 -16.85 -3.79 -10.67
C VAL A 573 -16.96 -3.65 -9.16
N VAL A 574 -16.67 -2.45 -8.64
CA VAL A 574 -16.81 -2.15 -7.20
C VAL A 574 -18.28 -2.14 -6.76
N LYS A 575 -19.19 -1.60 -7.59
CA LYS A 575 -20.65 -1.69 -7.36
C LYS A 575 -21.14 -3.15 -7.32
N GLU A 576 -20.59 -4.04 -8.15
CA GLU A 576 -20.87 -5.49 -8.12
C GLU A 576 -20.36 -6.14 -6.82
N ILE A 577 -19.12 -5.87 -6.43
CA ILE A 577 -18.52 -6.43 -5.20
C ILE A 577 -19.30 -6.01 -3.94
N TYR A 578 -19.78 -4.76 -3.85
CA TYR A 578 -20.69 -4.35 -2.79
C TYR A 578 -22.00 -5.13 -2.82
N LYS A 579 -22.71 -5.11 -3.95
CA LYS A 579 -24.01 -5.76 -4.13
C LYS A 579 -24.01 -7.26 -3.82
N GLU A 580 -22.93 -7.96 -4.13
CA GLU A 580 -22.83 -9.41 -3.92
C GLU A 580 -22.25 -9.81 -2.56
N TRP A 581 -21.22 -9.10 -2.10
CA TRP A 581 -20.40 -9.53 -0.97
C TRP A 581 -20.46 -8.58 0.22
N LEU A 582 -20.24 -7.28 0.03
CA LEU A 582 -19.98 -6.35 1.15
C LEU A 582 -21.21 -5.58 1.65
N GLU A 583 -22.35 -5.74 0.98
CA GLU A 583 -23.59 -4.97 1.18
C GLU A 583 -23.44 -3.48 0.81
N GLU A 584 -22.92 -2.64 1.70
CA GLU A 584 -22.78 -1.19 1.50
C GLU A 584 -21.51 -0.64 2.19
N PRO A 585 -21.01 0.56 1.80
CA PRO A 585 -19.83 1.17 2.41
C PRO A 585 -19.91 1.25 3.94
N GLY A 586 -18.93 0.67 4.62
CA GLY A 586 -18.83 0.62 6.07
C GLY A 586 -19.92 -0.17 6.78
N SER A 587 -20.62 -1.08 6.09
CA SER A 587 -21.38 -2.15 6.73
C SER A 587 -20.49 -2.95 7.70
N GLU A 588 -21.06 -3.67 8.66
CA GLU A 588 -20.25 -4.54 9.55
C GLU A 588 -19.49 -5.63 8.79
N LYS A 589 -19.99 -6.02 7.60
CA LYS A 589 -19.36 -6.98 6.70
C LYS A 589 -18.22 -6.36 5.90
N ALA A 590 -18.38 -5.13 5.45
CA ALA A 590 -17.32 -4.33 4.85
C ALA A 590 -16.20 -4.06 5.86
N LYS A 591 -16.53 -3.66 7.10
CA LYS A 591 -15.57 -3.54 8.21
C LYS A 591 -14.80 -4.83 8.44
N LYS A 592 -15.51 -5.96 8.61
CA LYS A 592 -14.89 -7.27 8.88
C LYS A 592 -13.82 -7.69 7.85
N HIS A 593 -14.02 -7.37 6.57
CA HIS A 593 -13.12 -7.82 5.50
C HIS A 593 -12.16 -6.73 5.00
N LEU A 594 -12.58 -5.47 4.97
CA LEU A 594 -11.82 -4.36 4.38
C LEU A 594 -11.09 -3.48 5.40
N HIS A 595 -11.32 -3.65 6.71
CA HIS A 595 -10.64 -2.90 7.76
C HIS A 595 -9.66 -3.78 8.56
N THR A 596 -8.78 -3.12 9.31
CA THR A 596 -7.74 -3.70 10.16
C THR A 596 -7.46 -2.78 11.35
N GLU A 597 -6.86 -3.33 12.40
CA GLU A 597 -6.30 -2.57 13.51
C GLU A 597 -4.77 -2.45 13.37
N TYR A 598 -4.16 -1.56 14.17
CA TYR A 598 -2.72 -1.29 14.18
C TYR A 598 -2.20 -1.28 15.62
N HIS A 599 -1.02 -1.88 15.84
CA HIS A 599 -0.62 -2.35 17.17
C HIS A 599 0.76 -1.81 17.58
N PRO A 600 0.95 -1.26 18.80
CA PRO A 600 2.22 -0.72 19.23
C PRO A 600 3.26 -1.82 19.45
N VAL A 601 4.42 -1.75 18.78
CA VAL A 601 5.48 -2.76 18.91
C VAL A 601 6.25 -2.55 20.21
N VAL A 602 6.06 -3.45 21.18
CA VAL A 602 6.70 -3.39 22.50
C VAL A 602 8.18 -3.73 22.40
N LYS A 603 9.05 -2.71 22.54
CA LYS A 603 10.51 -2.86 22.44
C LYS A 603 11.18 -3.59 23.61
N SER A 604 10.57 -3.61 24.79
CA SER A 604 10.98 -4.46 25.93
C SER A 604 9.90 -4.50 27.03
N ILE A 605 10.00 -5.46 27.94
CA ILE A 605 9.17 -5.54 29.16
C ILE A 605 9.27 -4.25 30.00
N THR A 606 10.44 -3.61 30.02
CA THR A 606 10.66 -2.32 30.71
C THR A 606 9.84 -1.17 30.10
N ALA A 607 9.63 -1.18 28.77
CA ALA A 607 8.73 -0.22 28.11
C ALA A 607 7.26 -0.53 28.39
N GLN A 608 6.93 -1.81 28.62
CA GLN A 608 5.59 -2.26 29.02
C GLN A 608 5.23 -1.73 30.42
N LEU A 609 6.16 -1.84 31.38
CA LEU A 609 6.08 -1.28 32.75
C LEU A 609 6.06 0.25 32.80
N HIS A 610 6.26 0.94 31.67
CA HIS A 610 6.22 2.40 31.57
C HIS A 610 4.95 2.93 30.87
N ASN A 611 4.10 2.02 30.38
CA ASN A 611 2.79 2.26 29.76
C ASN A 611 1.62 1.74 30.64
N TRP A 612 1.92 1.12 31.78
CA TRP A 612 1.00 0.80 32.88
C TRP A 612 1.17 1.85 33.99
#